data_AF-A0A9D6W662-F1
#
_entry.id   AF-A0A9D6W662-F1
#
_cell.length_a   1.000
_cell.length_b   1.000
_cell.length_c   1.000
_cell.angle_alpha   90.00
_cell.angle_beta   90.00
_cell.angle_gamma   90.00
#
_symmetry.space_group_name_H-M   'P 1'
#
loop_
_entity.id
_entity.type
_entity.pdbx_description
1 polymer ?
#
loop_
_entity_poly.entity_id
_entity_poly.type
_entity_poly.pdbx_seq_one_letter_code
_entity_poly.pdbx_strand_id
1 'polypeptide(L)' 'LDAFSAAKGKARFSGGAMTGFGRYAVKLTGPAEVSMSGVEVSGGRGAAGAFYDGKIVPGLGVVRVE' A
#
# COMPACT_ATOMS: atom_id res chain seq x y z
N LEU A 1 -11.52 -1.18 5.46
CA LEU A 1 -10.35 -0.86 6.30
C LEU A 1 -9.11 -1.20 5.49
N ASP A 2 -8.19 -0.24 5.38
CA ASP A 2 -6.93 -0.39 4.67
C ASP A 2 -5.82 -0.66 5.69
N ALA A 3 -4.78 -1.44 5.39
CA ALA A 3 -3.67 -1.67 6.33
C ALA A 3 -2.76 -0.45 6.45
N PHE A 4 -2.48 0.22 5.33
CA PHE A 4 -1.74 1.47 5.29
C PHE A 4 -2.38 2.45 4.30
N SER A 5 -2.50 3.72 4.69
CA SER A 5 -3.03 4.77 3.81
C SER A 5 -2.15 6.01 3.88
N ALA A 6 -1.70 6.51 2.74
CA ALA A 6 -0.85 7.69 2.64
C ALA A 6 -1.34 8.67 1.58
N ALA A 7 -1.42 9.94 1.97
CA ALA A 7 -1.78 11.04 1.07
C ALA A 7 -0.56 11.84 0.58
N LYS A 8 0.56 11.83 1.30
CA LYS A 8 1.82 12.49 0.92
C LYS A 8 3.02 11.88 1.66
N GLY A 9 4.22 12.11 1.15
CA GLY A 9 5.48 11.78 1.83
C GLY A 9 6.06 10.42 1.46
N LYS A 10 6.97 9.89 2.27
CA LYS A 10 7.64 8.60 2.02
C LYS A 10 7.45 7.66 3.20
N ALA A 11 7.11 6.41 2.93
CA ALA A 11 7.07 5.34 3.92
C ALA A 11 7.93 4.16 3.47
N ARG A 12 8.64 3.55 4.42
CA ARG A 12 9.46 2.36 4.16
C ARG A 12 9.09 1.27 5.15
N PHE A 13 8.81 0.08 4.63
CA PHE A 13 8.55 -1.12 5.39
C PHE A 13 9.61 -2.16 5.04
N SER A 14 10.16 -2.82 6.05
CA SER A 14 11.15 -3.89 5.89
C SER A 14 10.82 -5.04 6.82
N GLY A 15 10.65 -6.24 6.26
CA GLY A 15 10.26 -7.43 7.03
C GLY A 15 8.82 -7.38 7.55
N GLY A 16 8.37 -8.50 8.13
CA GLY A 16 7.07 -8.61 8.78
C GLY A 16 5.92 -8.90 7.80
N ALA A 17 4.69 -8.65 8.24
CA ALA A 17 3.50 -8.96 7.45
C ALA A 17 2.41 -7.90 7.59
N MET A 18 1.78 -7.53 6.46
CA MET A 18 0.55 -6.76 6.38
C MET A 18 -0.61 -7.73 6.13
N THR A 19 -1.30 -8.10 7.21
CA THR A 19 -2.38 -9.10 7.16
C THR A 19 -3.73 -8.54 7.59
N GLY A 20 -4.82 -9.17 7.16
CA GLY A 20 -6.17 -8.91 7.68
C GLY A 20 -6.81 -7.60 7.21
N PHE A 21 -6.26 -6.94 6.19
CA PHE A 21 -6.88 -5.75 5.61
C PHE A 21 -8.18 -6.09 4.87
N GLY A 22 -9.18 -5.21 5.01
CA GLY A 22 -10.51 -5.42 4.45
C GLY A 22 -10.70 -4.84 3.03
N ARG A 23 -9.81 -3.97 2.55
CA ARG A 23 -9.86 -3.45 1.17
C ARG A 23 -8.48 -3.49 0.52
N TYR A 24 -7.56 -2.66 0.98
CA TYR A 24 -6.21 -2.55 0.43
C TYR A 24 -5.12 -2.72 1.48
N ALA A 25 -3.99 -3.34 1.11
CA ALA A 25 -2.81 -3.36 1.97
C ALA A 25 -2.17 -1.97 2.02
N VAL A 26 -1.97 -1.36 0.86
CA VAL A 26 -1.53 0.04 0.72
C VAL A 26 -2.50 0.81 -0.14
N LYS A 27 -2.98 1.95 0.38
CA LYS A 27 -3.81 2.91 -0.33
C LYS A 27 -3.07 4.24 -0.44
N LEU A 28 -2.79 4.67 -1.66
CA LEU A 28 -2.22 5.99 -1.94
C LEU A 28 -3.32 6.91 -2.46
N THR A 29 -3.51 8.07 -1.83
CA THR A 29 -4.51 9.06 -2.25
C THR A 29 -3.90 10.39 -2.71
N GLY A 30 -2.57 10.48 -2.76
CA GLY A 30 -1.82 11.66 -3.20
C GLY A 30 -0.34 11.34 -3.40
N PRO A 31 0.55 12.35 -3.50
CA PRO A 31 1.96 12.16 -3.90
C PRO A 31 2.80 11.51 -2.79
N ALA A 32 2.64 10.20 -2.62
CA ALA A 32 3.29 9.39 -1.61
C ALA A 32 4.09 8.25 -2.25
N GLU A 33 5.25 7.96 -1.67
CA GLU A 33 6.13 6.87 -2.05
C GLU A 33 6.16 5.82 -0.94
N VAL A 34 5.95 4.56 -1.28
CA VAL A 34 5.98 3.44 -0.35
C VAL A 34 6.95 2.39 -0.86
N SER A 35 7.98 2.09 -0.08
CA SER A 35 8.93 1.02 -0.38
C SER A 35 8.74 -0.11 0.62
N MET A 36 8.53 -1.32 0.13
CA MET A 36 8.32 -2.52 0.92
C MET A 36 9.38 -3.54 0.53
N SER A 37 10.14 -4.03 1.49
CA SER A 37 11.13 -5.08 1.24
C SER A 37 10.91 -6.25 2.20
N GLY A 38 10.75 -7.47 1.67
CA GLY A 38 10.53 -8.67 2.50
C GLY A 38 9.26 -8.60 3.37
N VAL A 39 8.22 -7.90 2.92
CA VAL A 39 6.94 -7.79 3.64
C VAL A 39 5.92 -8.75 3.04
N GLU A 40 5.38 -9.67 3.85
CA GLU A 40 4.29 -10.54 3.41
C GLU A 40 2.96 -9.78 3.37
N VAL A 41 2.21 -9.91 2.28
CA VAL A 41 0.91 -9.22 2.13
C VAL A 41 -0.19 -10.25 1.99
N SER A 42 -1.11 -10.30 2.96
CA SER A 42 -2.21 -11.26 2.98
C SER A 42 -3.54 -10.59 3.33
N GLY A 43 -4.46 -10.54 2.37
CA GLY A 43 -5.76 -9.88 2.53
C GLY A 43 -6.72 -10.65 3.42
N GLY A 44 -7.65 -9.92 4.05
CA GLY A 44 -8.83 -10.50 4.68
C GLY A 44 -9.87 -10.96 3.64
N ARG A 45 -10.90 -11.67 4.10
CA ARG A 45 -12.01 -12.11 3.24
C ARG A 45 -12.70 -10.90 2.59
N GLY A 46 -12.65 -10.80 1.27
CA GLY A 46 -13.22 -9.66 0.52
C GLY A 46 -12.25 -8.51 0.25
N ALA A 47 -10.94 -8.69 0.47
CA ALA A 47 -9.94 -7.72 0.04
C ALA A 47 -10.04 -7.46 -1.47
N ALA A 48 -9.98 -6.18 -1.84
CA ALA A 48 -10.11 -5.73 -3.22
C ALA A 48 -8.77 -5.83 -3.98
N GLY A 49 -7.64 -5.70 -3.28
CA GLY A 49 -6.30 -5.86 -3.85
C GLY A 49 -5.20 -5.50 -2.86
N ALA A 50 -3.95 -5.86 -3.15
CA ALA A 50 -2.82 -5.50 -2.29
C ALA A 50 -2.50 -4.00 -2.34
N PHE A 51 -2.58 -3.39 -3.53
CA PHE A 51 -2.18 -2.01 -3.76
C PHE A 51 -3.28 -1.24 -4.48
N TYR A 52 -3.59 -0.04 -4.00
CA TYR A 52 -4.47 0.90 -4.67
C TYR A 52 -3.79 2.26 -4.80
N ASP A 53 -3.56 2.69 -6.03
CA ASP A 53 -3.15 4.07 -6.34
C ASP A 53 -4.37 4.85 -6.80
N GLY A 54 -4.94 5.65 -5.91
CA GLY A 54 -6.15 6.45 -6.14
C GLY A 54 -5.91 7.71 -6.95
N LYS A 55 -4.87 7.73 -7.79
CA LYS A 55 -4.46 8.93 -8.48
C LYS A 55 -5.27 9.20 -9.73
N ILE A 56 -5.65 10.46 -9.84
CA ILE A 56 -6.19 11.08 -11.06
C ILE A 56 -5.04 11.39 -12.06
N VAL A 57 -3.77 11.39 -11.62
CA VAL A 57 -2.59 11.74 -12.43
C VAL A 57 -1.53 10.62 -12.38
N PRO A 58 -1.12 10.06 -13.53
CA PRO A 58 -0.06 9.04 -13.61
C PRO A 58 1.27 9.55 -13.02
N GLY A 59 1.95 8.71 -12.22
CA GLY A 59 3.36 8.95 -11.82
C GLY A 59 3.59 9.64 -10.47
N LEU A 60 2.56 10.03 -9.71
CA LEU A 60 2.76 10.64 -8.38
C LEU A 60 2.78 9.60 -7.24
N GLY A 61 2.59 8.30 -7.52
CA GLY A 61 2.60 7.23 -6.52
C GLY A 61 3.47 6.10 -6.95
N VAL A 62 4.37 5.70 -6.07
CA VAL A 62 5.23 4.55 -6.33
C VAL A 62 5.11 3.63 -5.14
N VAL A 63 4.64 2.41 -5.40
CA VAL A 63 4.83 1.30 -4.49
C VAL A 63 5.95 0.44 -5.06
N ARG A 64 7.10 0.37 -4.39
CA ARG A 64 8.15 -0.61 -4.71
C ARG A 64 8.02 -1.79 -3.78
N VAL A 65 8.01 -2.98 -4.35
CA VAL A 65 8.07 -4.25 -3.61
C VAL A 65 9.38 -4.93 -4.02
N GLU A 66 10.25 -5.17 -3.03
CA GLU A 66 11.56 -5.82 -3.16
C GLU A 66 11.62 -7.14 -2.41
#